data_AF-A0A1X7LQ82-F1
#
_entry.id   AF-A0A1X7LQ82-F1
#
_cell.length_a   1.000
_cell.length_b   1.000
_cell.length_c   1.000
_cell.angle_alpha   90.00
_cell.angle_beta   90.00
_cell.angle_gamma   90.00
#
_symmetry.space_group_name_H-M   'P 1'
#
loop_
_entity.id
_entity.type
_entity.pdbx_description
1 polymer ?
#
loop_
_entity_poly.entity_id
_entity_poly.type
_entity_poly.pdbx_seq_one_letter_code
_entity_poly.pdbx_strand_id
1 'polypeptide(L)'
;MVTKLLNAVNGALNKDDLGKLLLRLAVGGLMLFHGLHKLFGGVGGIKGMLAAHGIPEFVAYGVLLGEVLAPLLIILGILTRLSALGLACTMIVAWLLVGVGETFMLDKTGAWGIESLMYFFLGALAIVFCGGGRYAFGKSAWR
;
A
#
# COMPACT_ATOMS: atom_id res chain seq x y z
N MET A 1 34.83 16.46 15.21
CA MET A 1 34.15 17.28 14.17
C MET A 1 32.98 16.52 13.55
N VAL A 2 33.18 15.29 13.05
CA VAL A 2 32.13 14.45 12.42
C VAL A 2 30.90 14.22 13.31
N THR A 3 31.07 13.84 14.58
CA THR A 3 29.93 13.59 15.49
C THR A 3 29.04 14.82 15.71
N LYS A 4 29.62 16.02 15.76
CA LYS A 4 28.85 17.26 15.89
C LYS A 4 28.01 17.52 14.65
N LEU A 5 28.57 17.28 13.46
CA LEU A 5 27.86 17.38 12.20
C LEU A 5 26.71 16.37 12.12
N LEU A 6 26.95 15.11 12.45
CA LEU A 6 25.91 14.06 12.47
C LEU A 6 24.77 14.40 13.42
N ASN A 7 25.07 14.91 14.63
CA ASN A 7 24.05 15.32 15.58
C ASN A 7 23.23 16.52 15.07
N ALA A 8 23.86 17.49 14.42
CA ALA A 8 23.16 18.62 13.81
C ALA A 8 22.22 18.18 12.69
N VAL A 9 22.68 17.27 11.81
CA VAL A 9 21.86 16.70 10.73
C VAL A 9 20.69 15.91 11.30
N ASN A 10 20.93 15.04 12.29
CA ASN A 10 19.87 14.26 12.94
C ASN A 10 18.82 15.18 13.59
N GLY A 11 19.24 16.23 14.30
CA GLY A 11 18.32 17.21 14.88
C GLY A 11 17.49 17.95 13.82
N ALA A 12 18.10 18.30 12.68
CA ALA A 12 17.41 18.97 11.58
C ALA A 12 16.39 18.06 10.87
N LEU A 13 16.74 16.78 10.67
CA LEU A 13 15.96 15.81 9.89
C LEU A 13 14.98 14.98 10.72
N ASN A 14 15.02 15.06 12.06
CA ASN A 14 14.07 14.36 12.93
C ASN A 14 12.66 14.95 12.79
N LYS A 15 11.92 14.51 11.78
CA LYS A 15 10.59 14.99 11.37
C LYS A 15 9.63 13.81 11.18
N ASP A 16 9.36 13.07 12.25
CA ASP A 16 8.52 11.87 12.25
C ASP A 16 7.21 12.04 11.49
N ASP A 17 6.48 13.13 11.75
CA ASP A 17 5.19 13.37 11.09
C ASP A 17 5.32 13.62 9.58
N LEU A 18 6.41 14.24 9.13
CA LEU A 18 6.67 14.41 7.70
C LEU A 18 7.00 13.07 7.06
N GLY A 19 7.79 12.23 7.73
CA GLY A 19 8.07 10.86 7.30
C GLY A 19 6.78 10.04 7.15
N LYS A 20 5.87 10.13 8.12
CA LYS A 20 4.56 9.47 8.05
C LYS A 20 3.71 9.98 6.88
N LEU A 21 3.70 11.28 6.61
CA LEU A 21 3.00 11.84 5.45
C LEU A 21 3.59 11.31 4.14
N LEU A 22 4.92 11.34 3.98
CA LEU A 22 5.59 10.84 2.79
C LEU A 22 5.32 9.35 2.57
N LEU A 23 5.32 8.54 3.63
CA LEU A 23 4.96 7.12 3.55
C LEU A 23 3.52 6.93 3.05
N ARG A 24 2.56 7.70 3.57
CA ARG A 24 1.16 7.66 3.10
C ARG A 24 1.01 8.09 1.65
N LEU A 25 1.73 9.13 1.22
CA LEU A 25 1.72 9.59 -0.17
C LEU A 25 2.37 8.59 -1.12
N ALA A 26 3.47 7.95 -0.71
CA ALA A 26 4.13 6.94 -1.53
C ALA A 26 3.26 5.69 -1.68
N VAL A 27 2.82 5.09 -0.56
CA VAL A 27 2.03 3.85 -0.58
C VAL A 27 0.66 4.09 -1.22
N GLY A 28 -0.07 5.10 -0.77
CA GLY A 28 -1.39 5.40 -1.31
C GLY A 28 -1.34 5.97 -2.74
N GLY A 29 -0.43 6.91 -3.00
CA GLY A 29 -0.34 7.57 -4.30
C GLY A 29 0.11 6.62 -5.41
N LEU A 30 1.08 5.73 -5.14
CA LEU A 30 1.49 4.75 -6.14
C LEU A 30 0.40 3.67 -6.35
N MET A 31 -0.25 3.21 -5.28
CA MET A 31 -1.33 2.23 -5.39
C MET A 31 -2.53 2.76 -6.19
N LEU A 32 -2.81 4.07 -6.12
CA LEU A 32 -3.88 4.68 -6.91
C LEU A 32 -3.73 4.45 -8.42
N PHE A 33 -2.52 4.39 -8.96
CA PHE A 33 -2.35 4.09 -10.39
C PHE A 33 -2.87 2.69 -10.74
N HIS A 34 -2.66 1.71 -9.86
CA HIS A 34 -3.19 0.36 -10.03
C HIS A 34 -4.72 0.34 -9.95
N GLY A 35 -5.28 1.03 -8.96
CA GLY A 35 -6.72 1.11 -8.75
C GLY A 35 -7.44 1.87 -9.87
N LEU A 36 -6.92 3.01 -10.30
CA LEU A 36 -7.50 3.82 -11.39
C LEU A 36 -7.44 3.10 -12.73
N HIS A 37 -6.36 2.37 -13.01
CA HIS A 37 -6.29 1.51 -14.19
C HIS A 37 -7.42 0.48 -14.20
N LYS A 38 -7.72 -0.15 -13.06
CA LYS A 38 -8.82 -1.12 -12.91
C LYS A 38 -10.19 -0.48 -12.88
N LEU A 39 -10.31 0.74 -12.35
CA LEU A 39 -11.56 1.49 -12.29
C LEU A 39 -12.04 1.87 -13.69
N PHE A 40 -11.12 2.37 -14.53
CA PHE A 40 -11.46 2.82 -15.89
C PHE A 40 -11.35 1.70 -16.94
N GLY A 41 -10.37 0.80 -16.81
CA GLY A 41 -10.17 -0.33 -17.73
C GLY A 41 -11.00 -1.57 -17.40
N GLY A 42 -11.64 -1.59 -16.22
CA GLY A 42 -12.43 -2.71 -15.73
C GLY A 42 -11.60 -3.79 -15.02
N VAL A 43 -12.30 -4.71 -14.36
CA VAL A 43 -11.72 -5.79 -13.54
C VAL A 43 -11.79 -7.16 -14.22
N GLY A 44 -11.95 -7.20 -15.55
CA GLY A 44 -12.18 -8.44 -16.31
C GLY A 44 -11.10 -9.51 -16.12
N GLY A 45 -9.82 -9.11 -16.09
CA GLY A 45 -8.71 -10.03 -15.83
C GLY A 45 -8.81 -10.71 -14.47
N ILE A 46 -9.19 -9.96 -13.42
CA ILE A 46 -9.38 -10.51 -12.07
C ILE A 46 -10.60 -11.44 -12.02
N LYS A 47 -11.69 -11.07 -12.69
CA LYS A 47 -12.87 -11.96 -12.81
C LYS A 47 -12.49 -13.31 -13.38
N GLY A 48 -11.74 -13.34 -14.49
CA GLY A 48 -11.26 -14.57 -15.11
C GLY A 48 -10.39 -15.42 -14.16
N MET A 49 -9.47 -14.77 -13.43
CA MET A 49 -8.64 -15.46 -12.44
C MET A 49 -9.45 -16.04 -11.28
N LEU A 50 -10.42 -15.29 -10.75
CA LEU A 50 -11.30 -15.77 -9.69
C LEU A 50 -12.17 -16.93 -10.17
N ALA A 51 -12.76 -16.83 -11.35
CA ALA A 51 -13.56 -17.89 -11.96
C ALA A 51 -12.73 -19.18 -12.15
N ALA A 52 -11.48 -19.07 -12.57
CA ALA A 52 -10.55 -20.20 -12.70
C ALA A 52 -10.26 -20.91 -11.36
N HIS A 53 -10.39 -20.19 -10.24
CA HIS A 53 -10.26 -20.74 -8.88
C HIS A 53 -11.61 -21.11 -8.26
N GLY A 54 -12.71 -21.07 -9.01
CA GLY A 54 -14.07 -21.36 -8.51
C GLY A 54 -14.64 -20.28 -7.57
N ILE A 55 -14.05 -19.09 -7.56
CA ILE A 55 -14.48 -17.97 -6.72
C ILE A 55 -15.47 -17.10 -7.51
N PRO A 56 -16.58 -16.65 -6.91
CA PRO A 56 -17.54 -15.78 -7.58
C PRO A 56 -16.92 -14.48 -8.14
N GLU A 57 -17.19 -14.18 -9.40
CA GLU A 57 -16.59 -13.03 -10.11
C GLU A 57 -16.91 -11.67 -9.48
N PHE A 58 -18.03 -11.54 -8.77
CA PHE A 58 -18.38 -10.28 -8.10
C PHE A 58 -17.34 -9.86 -7.05
N VAL A 59 -16.56 -10.80 -6.52
CA VAL A 59 -15.47 -10.53 -5.57
C VAL A 59 -14.39 -9.65 -6.21
N ALA A 60 -14.24 -9.65 -7.54
CA ALA A 60 -13.28 -8.81 -8.25
C ALA A 60 -13.46 -7.31 -7.96
N TYR A 61 -14.68 -6.85 -7.70
CA TYR A 61 -14.93 -5.44 -7.36
C TYR A 61 -14.35 -5.02 -6.01
N GLY A 62 -14.03 -5.99 -5.13
CA GLY A 62 -13.32 -5.73 -3.88
C GLY A 62 -11.94 -5.10 -4.10
N VAL A 63 -11.31 -5.33 -5.26
CA VAL A 63 -10.03 -4.70 -5.61
C VAL A 63 -10.13 -3.17 -5.64
N LEU A 64 -11.29 -2.60 -6.01
CA LEU A 64 -11.48 -1.16 -6.05
C LEU A 64 -11.58 -0.57 -4.64
N LEU A 65 -12.07 -1.33 -3.66
CA LEU A 65 -12.01 -0.93 -2.26
C LEU A 65 -10.56 -0.90 -1.77
N GLY A 66 -9.78 -1.92 -2.12
CA GLY A 66 -8.38 -2.07 -1.72
C GLY A 66 -7.40 -1.13 -2.41
N GLU A 67 -7.64 -0.78 -3.67
CA GLU A 67 -6.68 -0.03 -4.50
C GLU A 67 -7.14 1.37 -4.91
N VAL A 68 -8.40 1.74 -4.66
CA VAL A 68 -8.90 3.11 -4.88
C VAL A 68 -9.32 3.73 -3.56
N LEU A 69 -10.32 3.15 -2.90
CA LEU A 69 -10.88 3.75 -1.69
C LEU A 69 -9.86 3.79 -0.55
N ALA A 70 -9.25 2.65 -0.21
CA ALA A 70 -8.26 2.58 0.86
C ALA A 70 -7.05 3.51 0.61
N PRO A 71 -6.43 3.56 -0.58
CA PRO A 71 -5.36 4.50 -0.89
C PRO A 71 -5.74 5.97 -0.75
N LEU A 72 -6.95 6.37 -1.19
CA LEU A 72 -7.45 7.74 -0.97
C LEU A 72 -7.54 8.07 0.52
N LEU A 73 -8.11 7.15 1.31
CA LEU A 73 -8.25 7.33 2.76
C LEU A 73 -6.88 7.37 3.46
N ILE A 74 -5.90 6.58 3.02
CA ILE A 74 -4.51 6.61 3.50
C ILE A 74 -3.88 7.99 3.22
N ILE A 75 -3.98 8.50 1.99
CA ILE A 75 -3.43 9.81 1.61
C ILE A 75 -4.03 10.92 2.48
N LEU A 76 -5.36 10.91 2.64
CA LEU A 76 -6.06 11.90 3.47
C LEU A 76 -5.82 11.70 4.97
N GLY A 77 -5.36 10.51 5.38
CA GLY A 77 -5.16 10.17 6.79
C GLY A 77 -6.49 10.05 7.53
N ILE A 78 -7.48 9.43 6.88
CA ILE A 78 -8.81 9.15 7.44
C ILE A 78 -8.91 7.64 7.64
N LEU A 79 -9.27 7.18 8.84
CA LEU A 79 -9.26 5.76 9.19
C LEU A 79 -7.93 5.09 8.78
N THR A 80 -6.80 5.77 9.03
CA THR A 80 -5.52 5.45 8.39
C THR A 80 -5.13 3.99 8.61
N ARG A 81 -5.24 3.51 9.86
CA ARG A 81 -4.88 2.14 10.25
C ARG A 81 -5.78 1.10 9.58
N LEU A 82 -7.09 1.35 9.56
CA LEU A 82 -8.04 0.43 8.94
C LEU A 82 -7.88 0.38 7.42
N SER A 83 -7.68 1.54 6.80
CA SER A 83 -7.46 1.66 5.35
C SER A 83 -6.16 0.98 4.94
N ALA A 84 -5.08 1.18 5.69
CA ALA A 84 -3.81 0.50 5.47
C ALA A 84 -3.90 -1.02 5.71
N LEU A 85 -4.67 -1.46 6.71
CA LEU A 85 -4.93 -2.88 6.91
C LEU A 85 -5.69 -3.49 5.73
N GLY A 86 -6.72 -2.80 5.22
CA GLY A 86 -7.44 -3.21 4.02
C GLY A 86 -6.53 -3.32 2.79
N LEU A 87 -5.61 -2.36 2.61
CA LEU A 87 -4.60 -2.42 1.56
C LEU A 87 -3.67 -3.64 1.73
N ALA A 88 -3.18 -3.89 2.95
CA ALA A 88 -2.34 -5.04 3.25
C ALA A 88 -3.05 -6.38 2.95
N CYS A 89 -4.33 -6.51 3.32
CA CYS A 89 -5.15 -7.66 2.96
C CYS A 89 -5.31 -7.81 1.44
N THR A 90 -5.45 -6.69 0.72
CA THR A 90 -5.53 -6.69 -0.75
C THR A 90 -4.24 -7.24 -1.37
N MET A 91 -3.07 -6.90 -0.81
CA MET A 91 -1.79 -7.45 -1.27
C MET A 91 -1.69 -8.97 -1.01
N ILE A 92 -2.22 -9.47 0.11
CA ILE A 92 -2.28 -10.92 0.36
C ILE A 92 -3.15 -11.61 -0.71
N VAL A 93 -4.32 -11.05 -1.02
CA VAL A 93 -5.20 -11.62 -2.06
C VAL A 93 -4.51 -11.59 -3.43
N ALA A 94 -3.87 -10.48 -3.78
CA ALA A 94 -3.12 -10.37 -5.02
C ALA A 94 -1.99 -11.42 -5.09
N TRP A 95 -1.30 -11.67 -3.97
CA TRP A 95 -0.24 -12.66 -3.91
C TRP A 95 -0.79 -14.07 -4.11
N LEU A 96 -1.91 -14.41 -3.47
CA LEU A 96 -2.55 -15.70 -3.64
C LEU A 96 -3.05 -15.94 -5.08
N LEU A 97 -3.50 -14.90 -5.77
CA LEU A 97 -4.02 -15.02 -7.14
C LEU A 97 -2.93 -15.11 -8.21
N VAL A 98 -1.84 -14.34 -8.08
CA VAL A 98 -0.83 -14.22 -9.14
C VAL A 98 0.62 -14.28 -8.67
N GLY A 99 0.88 -14.13 -7.37
CA GLY A 99 2.22 -14.00 -6.83
C GLY A 99 2.84 -15.30 -6.31
N VAL A 100 2.06 -16.36 -6.04
CA VAL A 100 2.59 -17.59 -5.43
C VAL A 100 3.71 -18.20 -6.27
N GLY A 101 3.51 -18.35 -7.59
CA GLY A 101 4.52 -18.90 -8.49
C GLY A 101 5.80 -18.07 -8.55
N GLU A 102 5.69 -16.76 -8.40
CA GLU A 102 6.80 -15.80 -8.49
C GLU A 102 7.57 -15.62 -7.17
N THR A 103 7.12 -16.25 -6.08
CA THR A 103 7.62 -16.01 -4.71
C THR A 103 9.11 -16.30 -4.55
N PHE A 104 9.66 -17.27 -5.28
CA PHE A 104 11.08 -17.64 -5.19
C PHE A 104 11.84 -17.31 -6.48
N MET A 105 11.29 -16.45 -7.33
CA MET A 105 11.88 -16.09 -8.61
C MET A 105 12.45 -14.67 -8.58
N LEU A 106 13.44 -14.45 -9.45
CA LEU A 106 13.95 -13.12 -9.76
C LEU A 106 13.52 -12.76 -11.18
N ASP A 107 13.24 -11.47 -11.40
CA ASP A 107 12.97 -10.97 -12.73
C ASP A 107 14.26 -10.81 -13.57
N LYS A 108 14.12 -10.34 -14.81
CA LYS A 108 15.26 -10.18 -15.74
C LYS A 108 16.29 -9.15 -15.29
N THR A 109 15.94 -8.27 -14.36
CA THR A 109 16.81 -7.24 -13.80
C THR A 109 17.38 -7.61 -12.43
N GLY A 110 17.00 -8.78 -11.89
CA GLY A 110 17.40 -9.28 -10.58
C GLY A 110 16.51 -8.80 -9.43
N ALA A 111 15.40 -8.12 -9.71
CA ALA A 111 14.42 -7.76 -8.69
C ALA A 111 13.63 -9.00 -8.25
N TRP A 112 13.09 -8.97 -7.04
CA TRP A 112 12.28 -10.08 -6.56
C TRP A 112 10.96 -10.18 -7.35
N GLY A 113 10.55 -11.39 -7.75
CA GLY A 113 9.34 -11.60 -8.57
C GLY A 113 8.05 -11.05 -7.98
N ILE A 114 7.99 -10.89 -6.65
CA ILE A 114 6.87 -10.27 -5.94
C ILE A 114 7.25 -8.95 -5.24
N GLU A 115 8.33 -8.31 -5.68
CA GLU A 115 8.90 -7.11 -5.07
C GLU A 115 7.86 -5.99 -4.87
N SER A 116 7.13 -5.64 -5.93
CA SER A 116 6.10 -4.59 -5.86
C SER A 116 5.02 -4.91 -4.83
N LEU A 117 4.56 -6.17 -4.79
CA LEU A 117 3.56 -6.63 -3.84
C LEU A 117 4.05 -6.48 -2.40
N MET A 118 5.31 -6.85 -2.17
CA MET A 118 5.91 -6.78 -0.84
C MET A 118 6.22 -5.35 -0.40
N TYR A 119 6.58 -4.45 -1.33
CA TYR A 119 6.70 -3.03 -1.03
C TYR A 119 5.40 -2.43 -0.53
N PHE A 120 4.28 -2.70 -1.21
CA PHE A 120 2.98 -2.20 -0.79
C PHE A 120 2.49 -2.86 0.50
N PHE A 121 2.71 -4.16 0.67
CA PHE A 121 2.34 -4.87 1.88
C PHE A 121 3.08 -4.33 3.12
N LEU A 122 4.41 -4.26 3.06
CA LEU A 122 5.22 -3.77 4.19
C LEU A 122 5.01 -2.27 4.41
N GLY A 123 4.87 -1.48 3.35
CA GLY A 123 4.53 -0.06 3.44
C GLY A 123 3.18 0.17 4.11
N ALA A 124 2.17 -0.64 3.78
CA ALA A 124 0.88 -0.62 4.43
C ALA A 124 0.98 -1.00 5.92
N LEU A 125 1.72 -2.05 6.27
CA LEU A 125 1.96 -2.41 7.68
C LEU A 125 2.66 -1.29 8.45
N ALA A 126 3.68 -0.66 7.86
CA ALA A 126 4.33 0.49 8.46
C ALA A 126 3.33 1.61 8.77
N ILE A 127 2.40 1.90 7.84
CA ILE A 127 1.31 2.86 8.08
C ILE A 127 0.36 2.39 9.19
N VAL A 128 0.00 1.10 9.23
CA VAL A 128 -0.83 0.51 10.30
C VAL A 128 -0.21 0.79 11.67
N PHE A 129 1.11 0.64 11.83
CA PHE A 129 1.78 0.85 13.11
C PHE A 129 2.04 2.33 13.40
N CYS A 130 2.47 3.12 12.41
CA CYS A 130 2.81 4.53 12.57
C CYS A 130 1.60 5.47 12.74
N GLY A 131 0.43 5.09 12.17
CA GLY A 131 -0.76 5.93 12.09
C GLY A 131 -0.62 7.13 11.13
N GLY A 132 -1.61 8.02 11.13
CA GLY A 132 -1.72 9.15 10.20
C GLY A 132 -0.77 10.33 10.44
N GLY A 133 -0.28 10.50 11.68
CA GLY A 133 0.54 11.65 12.09
C GLY A 133 -0.21 12.98 12.08
N ARG A 134 0.50 14.09 12.33
CA ARG A 134 -0.10 15.43 12.48
C ARG A 134 -0.78 15.96 11.21
N TYR A 135 -0.33 15.52 10.04
CA TYR A 135 -0.84 15.95 8.73
C TYR A 135 -2.07 15.15 8.25
N ALA A 136 -2.60 14.26 9.09
CA ALA A 136 -3.83 13.54 8.80
C ALA A 136 -5.07 14.42 9.04
N PHE A 137 -6.01 14.39 8.10
CA PHE A 137 -7.30 15.07 8.22
C PHE A 137 -8.26 14.35 9.18
N GLY A 138 -8.02 13.08 9.51
CA GLY A 138 -8.82 12.31 10.47
C GLY A 138 -8.73 12.85 11.90
N LYS A 139 -9.84 12.71 12.64
CA LYS A 139 -9.91 12.96 14.10
C LYS A 139 -9.01 11.98 14.87
N SER A 140 -8.67 12.28 16.12
CA SER A 140 -7.72 11.47 16.93
C SER A 140 -8.03 9.97 16.98
N ALA A 141 -9.30 9.57 17.05
CA ALA A 141 -9.70 8.14 17.04
C ALA A 141 -9.63 7.48 15.65
N TRP A 142 -9.37 8.27 14.60
CA TRP A 142 -9.37 7.88 13.18
C TRP A 142 -7.98 7.99 12.56
N ARG A 143 -6.97 8.39 13.36
CA ARG A 143 -5.58 8.59 12.96
C ARG A 143 -4.77 7.30 12.98
#